data_AF-A0A924MH56-F1
#
_entry.id   AF-A0A924MH56-F1
#
_cell.length_a   1.000
_cell.length_b   1.000
_cell.length_c   1.000
_cell.angle_alpha   90.00
_cell.angle_beta   90.00
_cell.angle_gamma   90.00
#
_symmetry.space_group_name_H-M   'P 1'
#
loop_
_entity.id
_entity.type
_entity.pdbx_description
1 polymer ?
#
loop_
_entity_poly.entity_id
_entity_poly.type
_entity_poly.pdbx_seq_one_letter_code
_entity_poly.pdbx_strand_id
1 'polypeptide(L)'
;MENTDHKGFSELFFKIKDYISTTIELKKLTIIEKVAVGVGSIVSLIVLAIVGLFFLVFLSIGCSVYLCTVLDSSFAGYFLVALFYLIIALIIFFGRGNLIANPLANSLIKSIFSNKKD
;
A
#
# COMPACT_ATOMS: atom_id res chain seq x y z
N MET A 1 54.14 19.92 -19.50
CA MET A 1 53.11 18.89 -19.23
C MET A 1 51.88 19.64 -18.80
N GLU A 2 50.95 19.97 -19.70
CA GLU A 2 49.80 20.83 -19.38
C GLU A 2 48.51 20.24 -19.95
N ASN A 3 47.70 19.72 -19.01
CA ASN A 3 46.24 19.78 -18.95
C ASN A 3 45.44 19.39 -20.20
N THR A 4 45.45 18.10 -20.57
CA THR A 4 44.53 17.50 -21.57
C THR A 4 43.35 16.74 -20.96
N ASP A 5 43.35 16.45 -19.65
CA ASP A 5 42.30 15.65 -18.99
C ASP A 5 40.98 16.41 -18.80
N HIS A 6 41.03 17.73 -18.56
CA HIS A 6 39.82 18.49 -18.23
C HIS A 6 38.86 18.69 -19.41
N LYS A 7 39.34 18.68 -20.66
CA LYS A 7 38.50 18.94 -21.86
C LYS A 7 37.75 17.70 -22.32
N GLY A 8 38.39 16.53 -22.32
CA GLY A 8 37.74 15.27 -22.71
C GLY A 8 36.61 14.88 -21.77
N PHE A 9 36.82 15.05 -20.46
CA PHE A 9 35.81 14.72 -19.45
C PHE A 9 34.58 15.63 -19.52
N SER A 10 34.79 16.92 -19.81
CA SER A 10 33.70 17.90 -19.91
C SER A 10 32.92 17.78 -21.23
N GLU A 11 33.58 17.46 -22.35
CA GLU A 11 32.89 17.17 -23.62
C GLU A 11 32.03 15.90 -23.53
N LEU A 12 32.52 14.85 -22.87
CA LEU A 12 31.73 13.63 -22.60
C LEU A 12 30.53 13.94 -21.70
N PHE A 13 30.73 14.71 -20.63
CA PHE A 13 29.63 15.17 -19.76
C PHE A 13 28.59 15.98 -20.52
N PHE A 14 29.01 16.85 -21.45
CA PHE A 14 28.10 17.66 -22.25
C PHE A 14 27.28 16.82 -23.23
N LYS A 15 27.92 15.87 -23.93
CA LYS A 15 27.23 14.92 -24.82
C LYS A 15 26.25 14.02 -24.07
N ILE A 16 26.64 13.53 -22.88
CA ILE A 16 25.78 12.71 -22.03
C ILE A 16 24.58 13.54 -21.53
N LYS A 17 24.79 14.80 -21.16
CA LYS A 17 23.72 15.71 -20.71
C LYS A 17 22.71 16.01 -21.82
N ASP A 18 23.16 16.24 -23.05
CA ASP A 18 22.27 16.46 -24.21
C ASP A 18 21.52 15.20 -24.65
N TYR A 19 22.14 14.03 -24.48
CA TYR A 19 21.47 12.75 -24.76
C TYR A 19 20.41 12.41 -23.69
N ILE A 20 20.71 12.77 -22.44
CA ILE A 20 19.80 12.57 -21.31
C ILE A 20 18.65 13.58 -21.36
N SER A 21 18.89 14.84 -21.72
CA SER A 21 17.83 15.88 -21.79
C SER A 21 16.73 15.54 -22.79
N THR A 22 17.09 15.02 -23.97
CA THR A 22 16.12 14.60 -25.00
C THR A 22 15.32 13.36 -24.57
N THR A 23 15.96 12.43 -23.85
CA THR A 23 15.30 11.22 -23.33
C THR A 23 14.42 11.50 -22.11
N ILE A 24 14.76 12.54 -21.33
CA ILE A 24 13.99 12.99 -20.16
C ILE A 24 12.62 13.53 -20.56
N GLU A 25 12.50 14.24 -21.68
CA GLU A 25 11.21 14.82 -22.09
C GLU A 25 10.16 13.74 -22.39
N LEU A 26 10.53 12.72 -23.15
CA LEU A 26 9.65 11.59 -23.46
C LEU A 26 9.33 10.75 -22.21
N LYS A 27 10.32 10.56 -21.32
CA LYS A 27 10.09 9.87 -20.04
C LYS A 27 9.20 10.67 -19.10
N LYS A 28 9.32 11.99 -19.05
CA LYS A 28 8.51 12.86 -18.19
C LYS A 28 7.03 12.72 -18.51
N LEU A 29 6.66 12.75 -19.79
CA LEU A 29 5.27 12.59 -20.20
C LEU A 29 4.72 11.19 -19.90
N THR A 30 5.51 10.14 -20.21
CA THR A 30 5.16 8.74 -19.92
C THR A 30 5.03 8.47 -18.41
N ILE A 31 5.90 9.08 -17.59
CA ILE A 31 5.85 8.99 -16.13
C ILE A 31 4.58 9.67 -15.62
N ILE A 32 4.26 10.86 -16.10
CA ILE A 32 3.03 11.59 -15.72
C ILE A 32 1.79 10.77 -16.08
N GLU A 33 1.73 10.19 -17.27
CA GLU A 33 0.62 9.34 -17.70
C GLU A 33 0.48 8.08 -16.81
N LYS A 34 1.58 7.37 -16.56
CA LYS A 34 1.58 6.18 -15.68
C LYS A 34 1.18 6.54 -14.25
N VAL A 35 1.64 7.67 -13.74
CA VAL A 35 1.26 8.18 -12.41
C VAL A 35 -0.22 8.55 -12.39
N ALA A 36 -0.73 9.23 -13.41
CA ALA A 36 -2.15 9.61 -13.50
C ALA A 36 -3.07 8.38 -13.52
N VAL A 37 -2.75 7.36 -14.33
CA VAL A 37 -3.52 6.10 -14.39
C VAL A 37 -3.41 5.32 -13.08
N GLY A 38 -2.21 5.27 -12.48
CA GLY A 38 -1.99 4.64 -11.18
C GLY A 38 -2.79 5.32 -10.06
N VAL A 39 -2.79 6.65 -10.01
CA VAL A 39 -3.56 7.43 -9.03
C VAL A 39 -5.05 7.23 -9.23
N GLY A 40 -5.56 7.24 -10.47
CA GLY A 40 -6.97 6.97 -10.74
C GLY A 40 -7.42 5.58 -10.26
N SER A 41 -6.57 4.57 -10.43
CA SER A 41 -6.82 3.21 -9.96
C SER A 41 -6.83 3.11 -8.43
N ILE A 42 -5.87 3.76 -7.77
CA ILE A 42 -5.78 3.80 -6.30
C ILE A 42 -6.98 4.54 -5.70
N VAL A 43 -7.36 5.69 -6.27
CA VAL A 43 -8.54 6.46 -5.83
C VAL A 43 -9.80 5.61 -5.96
N SER A 44 -9.98 4.90 -7.08
CA SER A 44 -11.13 4.02 -7.28
C SER A 44 -11.19 2.89 -6.24
N LEU A 45 -10.03 2.28 -5.93
CA LEU A 45 -9.89 1.27 -4.87
C LEU A 45 -10.22 1.84 -3.49
N ILE A 46 -9.75 3.03 -3.17
CA ILE A 46 -10.03 3.71 -1.90
C ILE A 46 -11.53 4.00 -1.77
N VAL A 47 -12.16 4.53 -2.82
CA VAL A 47 -13.59 4.81 -2.82
C VAL A 47 -14.39 3.52 -2.58
N LEU A 48 -14.05 2.44 -3.29
CA LEU A 48 -14.70 1.14 -3.10
C LEU A 48 -14.48 0.58 -1.69
N ALA A 49 -13.27 0.72 -1.15
CA ALA A 49 -12.94 0.29 0.21
C ALA A 49 -13.73 1.08 1.26
N ILE A 50 -13.86 2.39 1.10
CA ILE A 50 -14.65 3.24 1.99
C ILE A 50 -16.12 2.85 1.94
N VAL A 51 -16.70 2.70 0.75
CA VAL A 51 -18.10 2.27 0.58
C VAL A 51 -18.33 0.88 1.18
N GLY A 52 -17.42 -0.06 0.93
CA GLY A 52 -17.46 -1.40 1.50
C GLY A 52 -17.36 -1.39 3.03
N LEU A 53 -16.50 -0.53 3.60
CA LEU A 53 -16.37 -0.35 5.04
C LEU A 53 -17.68 0.17 5.65
N PHE A 54 -18.28 1.21 5.06
CA PHE A 54 -19.56 1.73 5.52
C PHE A 54 -20.65 0.67 5.46
N PHE A 55 -20.76 -0.06 4.35
CA PHE A 55 -21.71 -1.17 4.21
C PHE A 55 -21.52 -2.20 5.34
N LEU A 56 -20.27 -2.60 5.62
CA LEU A 56 -19.97 -3.57 6.68
C LEU A 56 -20.36 -3.04 8.07
N VAL A 57 -20.10 -1.75 8.35
CA VAL A 57 -20.46 -1.11 9.61
C VAL A 57 -21.97 -1.06 9.79
N PHE A 58 -22.72 -0.62 8.77
CA PHE A 58 -24.18 -0.61 8.81
C PHE A 58 -24.76 -2.01 8.96
N LEU A 59 -24.18 -3.00 8.28
CA LEU A 59 -24.59 -4.40 8.41
C LEU A 59 -24.35 -4.92 9.84
N SER A 60 -23.20 -4.60 10.43
CA SER A 60 -22.85 -4.95 11.81
C SER A 60 -23.82 -4.32 12.83
N ILE A 61 -24.16 -3.05 12.65
CA ILE A 61 -25.16 -2.35 13.47
C ILE A 61 -26.54 -2.99 13.29
N GLY A 62 -26.96 -3.26 12.06
CA GLY A 62 -28.24 -3.92 11.77
C GLY A 62 -28.35 -5.31 12.40
N CYS A 63 -27.30 -6.12 12.30
CA CYS A 63 -27.20 -7.41 12.98
C CYS A 63 -27.27 -7.27 14.50
N SER A 64 -26.57 -6.28 15.07
CA SER A 64 -26.61 -6.01 16.52
C SER A 64 -28.03 -5.68 16.99
N VAL A 65 -28.73 -4.78 16.27
CA VAL A 65 -30.11 -4.39 16.60
C VAL A 65 -31.07 -5.56 16.45
N TYR A 66 -30.92 -6.40 15.43
CA TYR A 66 -31.73 -7.61 15.26
C TYR A 66 -31.50 -8.64 16.37
N LEU A 67 -30.24 -8.85 16.78
CA LEU A 67 -29.93 -9.69 17.95
C LEU A 67 -30.54 -9.09 19.24
N CYS A 68 -30.56 -7.76 19.33
CA CYS A 68 -31.13 -7.03 20.46
C CYS A 68 -32.64 -7.24 20.61
N THR A 69 -33.38 -7.29 19.49
CA THR A 69 -34.84 -7.52 19.50
C THR A 69 -35.18 -8.98 19.82
N VAL A 70 -34.35 -9.95 19.40
CA VAL A 70 -34.56 -11.37 19.72
C VAL A 70 -34.29 -11.67 21.19
N LEU A 71 -33.37 -10.94 21.83
CA LEU A 71 -33.01 -11.13 23.23
C LEU A 71 -33.84 -10.29 24.22
N ASP A 72 -34.81 -9.49 23.74
CA ASP A 72 -35.69 -8.62 24.55
C ASP A 72 -34.92 -7.68 25.52
N SER A 73 -33.66 -7.36 25.18
CA SER A 73 -32.75 -6.59 26.04
C SER A 73 -31.84 -5.72 25.20
N SER A 74 -31.97 -4.40 25.37
CA SER A 74 -31.23 -3.34 24.65
C SER A 74 -29.70 -3.46 24.76
N PHE A 75 -29.18 -4.19 25.74
CA PHE A 75 -27.73 -4.31 25.98
C PHE A 75 -27.12 -5.61 25.44
N ALA A 76 -27.92 -6.67 25.30
CA ALA A 76 -27.39 -8.00 25.02
C ALA A 76 -26.85 -8.13 23.58
N GLY A 77 -27.49 -7.48 22.61
CA GLY A 77 -27.07 -7.49 21.19
C GLY A 77 -25.67 -6.86 20.99
N TYR A 78 -25.45 -5.68 21.58
CA TYR A 78 -24.16 -5.00 21.51
C TYR A 78 -23.06 -5.74 22.26
N PHE A 79 -23.39 -6.36 23.40
CA PHE A 79 -22.41 -7.13 24.19
C PHE A 79 -21.89 -8.34 23.40
N LEU A 80 -22.77 -9.04 22.67
CA LEU A 80 -22.37 -10.19 21.86
C LEU A 80 -21.48 -9.79 20.68
N VAL A 81 -21.80 -8.68 20.01
CA VAL A 81 -20.99 -8.15 18.90
C VAL A 81 -19.63 -7.65 19.42
N ALA A 82 -19.59 -6.98 20.57
CA ALA A 82 -18.34 -6.59 21.23
C ALA A 82 -17.46 -7.80 21.59
N LEU A 83 -18.07 -8.88 22.09
CA LEU A 83 -17.37 -10.11 22.45
C LEU A 83 -16.83 -10.83 21.21
N PHE A 84 -17.57 -10.82 20.10
CA PHE A 84 -17.12 -11.34 18.81
C PHE A 84 -15.92 -10.56 18.25
N TYR A 85 -15.97 -9.22 18.26
CA TYR A 85 -14.82 -8.39 17.85
C TYR A 85 -13.62 -8.58 18.77
N LEU A 86 -13.83 -8.79 20.07
CA LEU A 86 -12.78 -9.06 21.04
C LEU A 86 -12.08 -10.40 20.74
N ILE A 87 -12.83 -11.45 20.38
CA ILE A 87 -12.26 -12.74 19.97
C ILE A 87 -11.41 -12.58 18.70
N ILE A 88 -11.89 -11.86 17.69
CA ILE A 88 -11.12 -11.58 16.46
C ILE A 88 -9.83 -10.82 16.79
N ALA A 89 -9.92 -9.79 17.62
CA ALA A 89 -8.75 -9.01 18.04
C ALA A 89 -7.72 -9.89 18.77
N LEU A 90 -8.19 -10.82 19.60
CA LEU A 90 -7.33 -11.76 20.34
C LEU A 90 -6.66 -12.76 19.38
N ILE A 91 -7.39 -13.29 18.40
CA ILE A 91 -6.83 -14.15 17.33
C ILE A 91 -5.74 -13.41 16.56
N ILE A 92 -5.99 -12.16 16.16
CA ILE A 92 -4.99 -11.34 15.45
C ILE A 92 -3.80 -11.05 16.35
N PHE A 93 -4.02 -10.73 17.63
CA PHE A 93 -2.95 -10.42 18.59
C PHE A 93 -2.00 -11.61 18.79
N PHE A 94 -2.55 -12.81 18.99
CA PHE A 94 -1.76 -14.04 19.10
C PHE A 94 -1.12 -14.46 17.76
N GLY A 95 -1.81 -14.24 16.64
CA GLY A 95 -1.31 -14.52 15.29
C GLY A 95 -0.28 -13.51 14.77
N ARG A 96 -0.16 -12.33 15.39
CA ARG A 96 0.66 -11.21 14.89
C ARG A 96 2.15 -11.56 14.75
N GLY A 97 2.65 -12.41 15.65
CA GLY A 97 4.03 -12.91 15.59
C GLY A 97 4.30 -13.81 14.38
N ASN A 98 3.34 -14.63 13.95
CA ASN A 98 3.57 -15.67 12.95
C ASN A 98 2.99 -15.36 11.56
N LEU A 99 1.92 -14.56 11.47
CA LEU A 99 1.18 -14.29 10.23
C LEU A 99 1.56 -12.99 9.51
N ILE A 100 2.07 -11.99 10.22
CA ILE A 100 2.36 -10.66 9.64
C ILE A 100 3.86 -10.37 9.66
N ALA A 101 4.53 -10.58 10.78
CA ALA A 101 5.95 -10.26 10.92
C ALA A 101 6.85 -11.15 10.04
N ASN A 102 6.62 -12.47 10.04
CA ASN A 102 7.44 -13.43 9.30
C ASN A 102 7.35 -13.31 7.77
N PRO A 103 6.17 -13.27 7.12
CA PRO A 103 6.10 -13.15 5.67
C PRO A 103 6.52 -11.77 5.17
N LEU A 104 6.30 -10.71 5.96
CA LEU A 104 6.77 -9.36 5.63
C LEU A 104 8.29 -9.27 5.70
N ALA A 105 8.91 -9.76 6.78
CA ALA A 105 10.36 -9.80 6.91
C ALA A 105 11.01 -10.66 5.81
N ASN A 106 10.45 -11.85 5.52
CA ASN A 106 10.97 -12.73 4.48
C ASN A 106 10.83 -12.12 3.06
N SER A 107 9.75 -11.39 2.79
CA SER A 107 9.55 -10.70 1.51
C SER A 107 10.48 -9.49 1.32
N LEU A 108 10.77 -8.76 2.41
CA LEU A 108 11.75 -7.66 2.41
C LEU A 108 13.18 -8.18 2.22
N ILE A 109 13.55 -9.23 2.96
CA ILE A 109 14.87 -9.87 2.83
C ILE A 109 15.05 -10.43 1.42
N LYS A 110 14.03 -11.10 0.86
CA LYS A 110 14.09 -11.62 -0.52
C LYS A 110 14.22 -10.52 -1.56
N SER A 111 13.51 -9.39 -1.40
CA SER A 111 13.61 -8.26 -2.32
C SER A 111 14.98 -7.58 -2.31
N ILE A 112 15.64 -7.50 -1.15
CA ILE A 112 16.99 -6.92 -1.03
C ILE A 112 18.07 -7.90 -1.50
N PHE A 113 17.99 -9.18 -1.12
CA PHE A 113 19.01 -10.17 -1.51
C PHE A 113 18.88 -10.63 -2.96
N SER A 114 17.68 -10.65 -3.54
CA SER A 114 17.48 -11.01 -4.95
C SER A 114 17.96 -9.91 -5.92
N ASN A 115 18.25 -8.70 -5.44
CA ASN A 115 18.82 -7.62 -6.26
C ASN A 115 20.35 -7.66 -6.34
N LYS A 116 21.03 -8.50 -5.53
CA LYS A 116 22.50 -8.59 -5.48
C LYS A 116 23.07 -9.77 -6.28
N LYS A 117 22.30 -10.30 -7.22
CA LYS A 117 22.75 -11.41 -8.08
C LYS A 117 22.36 -11.16 -9.53
N ASP A 118 22.75 -10.00 -10.03
CA ASP A 118 23.11 -9.74 -11.42
C ASP A 118 24.23 -8.69 -11.43
#